data_AF-A0A6P1Y2W4-F1
#
_entry.id   AF-A0A6P1Y2W4-F1
#
_cell.length_a   1.000
_cell.length_b   1.000
_cell.length_c   1.000
_cell.angle_alpha   90.00
_cell.angle_beta   90.00
_cell.angle_gamma   90.00
#
_symmetry.space_group_name_H-M   'P 1'
#
loop_
_entity.id
_entity.type
_entity.pdbx_description
1 polymer ?
#
loop_
_entity_poly.entity_id
_entity_poly.type
_entity_poly.pdbx_seq_one_letter_code
_entity_poly.pdbx_strand_id
1 'polypeptide(L)'
;MIEEKIVNPYLNLTIIQDDYDGRILFPETEIKVKPILSVGYNPVFDAFDSVKCVCPICLAANRGKELSLYCDKITQCPCCGINLDWTEYKEKCKKLGI
;
A
#
# COMPACT_ATOMS: atom_id res chain seq x y z
N MET A 1 -21.38 -2.86 28.60
CA MET A 1 -20.44 -1.71 28.67
C MET A 1 -20.21 -1.25 27.24
N ILE A 2 -20.19 0.06 27.02
CA ILE A 2 -20.30 0.68 25.68
C ILE A 2 -19.00 0.47 24.91
N GLU A 3 -19.06 -0.18 23.76
CA GLU A 3 -17.92 -0.32 22.84
C GLU A 3 -17.71 1.01 22.09
N GLU A 4 -16.63 1.73 22.41
CA GLU A 4 -16.21 2.87 21.61
C GLU A 4 -15.53 2.39 20.32
N LYS A 5 -16.28 2.47 19.21
CA LYS A 5 -15.70 2.32 17.86
C LYS A 5 -14.93 3.58 17.51
N ILE A 6 -13.60 3.51 17.62
CA ILE A 6 -12.71 4.52 17.02
C ILE A 6 -12.70 4.28 15.52
N VAL A 7 -13.60 4.94 14.79
CA VAL A 7 -13.63 4.93 13.33
C VAL A 7 -12.68 6.01 12.83
N ASN A 8 -11.49 5.61 12.37
CA ASN A 8 -10.62 6.49 11.59
C ASN A 8 -11.17 6.55 10.15
N PRO A 9 -11.59 7.73 9.63
CA PRO A 9 -12.20 7.84 8.31
C PRO A 9 -11.26 7.48 7.15
N TYR A 10 -9.96 7.30 7.40
CA TYR A 10 -8.97 6.92 6.40
C TYR A 10 -8.50 5.47 6.48
N LEU A 11 -8.93 4.71 7.49
CA LEU A 11 -8.58 3.30 7.64
C LEU A 11 -9.77 2.52 8.18
N ASN A 12 -10.47 1.83 7.28
CA ASN A 12 -11.57 0.94 7.63
C ASN A 12 -11.03 -0.47 7.85
N LEU A 13 -10.41 -0.71 9.01
CA LEU A 13 -9.97 -2.04 9.44
C LEU A 13 -10.83 -2.47 10.63
N THR A 14 -11.74 -3.41 10.39
CA THR A 14 -12.48 -4.08 11.46
C THR A 14 -11.72 -5.34 11.86
N ILE A 15 -11.06 -5.32 13.02
CA ILE A 15 -10.50 -6.52 13.63
C ILE A 15 -11.58 -7.08 14.57
N ILE A 16 -12.12 -8.26 14.24
CA ILE A 16 -13.04 -9.00 15.11
C ILE A 16 -12.19 -9.97 15.92
N GLN A 17 -12.17 -9.83 17.25
CA GLN A 17 -11.56 -10.77 18.18
C GLN A 17 -12.66 -11.58 18.84
N ASP A 18 -12.61 -12.89 18.67
CA ASP A 18 -13.40 -13.85 19.45
C ASP A 18 -12.44 -14.59 20.37
N ASP A 19 -12.69 -14.49 21.67
CA ASP A 19 -11.90 -15.10 22.74
C ASP A 19 -12.11 -16.62 22.75
N TYR A 20 -11.25 -17.46 22.16
CA TYR A 20 -11.25 -18.89 22.52
C TYR A 20 -9.92 -19.64 22.28
N ASP A 21 -9.38 -20.13 23.40
CA ASP A 21 -8.60 -21.35 23.66
C ASP A 21 -7.41 -21.73 22.76
N GLY A 22 -6.24 -21.15 23.09
CA GLY A 22 -4.97 -21.88 23.18
C GLY A 22 -4.33 -22.45 21.90
N ARG A 23 -4.98 -22.37 20.74
CA ARG A 23 -4.41 -22.76 19.45
C ARG A 23 -4.34 -21.52 18.58
N ILE A 24 -3.12 -21.03 18.37
CA ILE A 24 -2.80 -20.03 17.34
C ILE A 24 -3.10 -20.68 15.99
N LEU A 25 -4.37 -20.70 15.60
CA LEU A 25 -4.88 -21.07 14.27
C LEU A 25 -4.91 -19.81 13.42
N PHE A 26 -3.77 -19.13 13.29
CA PHE A 26 -3.67 -18.10 12.28
C PHE A 26 -3.22 -18.82 11.01
N PRO A 27 -4.05 -18.91 9.94
CA PRO A 27 -3.43 -18.94 8.64
C PRO A 27 -2.53 -17.72 8.59
N GLU A 28 -1.25 -17.90 8.28
CA GLU A 28 -0.32 -16.81 7.98
C GLU A 28 -0.92 -16.00 6.83
N THR A 29 -1.82 -15.07 7.15
CA THR A 29 -2.58 -14.34 6.15
C THR A 29 -1.64 -13.27 5.68
N GLU A 30 -1.06 -13.48 4.51
CA GLU A 30 -0.12 -12.54 3.90
C GLU A 30 -0.88 -11.25 3.53
N ILE A 31 -0.88 -10.26 4.42
CA ILE A 31 -1.49 -8.96 4.17
C ILE A 31 -0.65 -8.21 3.13
N LYS A 32 -1.26 -7.88 1.99
CA LYS A 32 -0.67 -7.03 0.93
C LYS A 32 -1.40 -5.70 0.88
N VAL A 33 -0.65 -4.61 0.79
CA VAL A 33 -1.21 -3.26 0.66
C VAL A 33 -0.88 -2.67 -0.71
N LYS A 34 -1.84 -1.96 -1.28
CA LYS A 34 -1.64 -1.24 -2.54
C LYS A 34 -0.83 0.03 -2.30
N PRO A 35 0.28 0.26 -3.02
CA PRO A 35 0.99 1.52 -2.99
C PRO A 35 0.09 2.69 -3.42
N ILE A 36 0.28 3.86 -2.83
CA ILE A 36 -0.37 5.09 -3.26
C ILE A 36 0.34 5.56 -4.53
N LEU A 37 -0.43 5.80 -5.60
CA LEU A 37 0.09 6.16 -6.90
C LEU A 37 -0.08 7.66 -7.18
N SER A 38 0.92 8.27 -7.77
CA SER A 38 0.90 9.64 -8.30
C SER A 38 1.47 9.62 -9.72
N VAL A 39 0.88 10.38 -10.64
CA VAL A 39 1.33 10.38 -12.05
C VAL A 39 1.98 11.73 -12.34
N GLY A 40 3.16 11.71 -12.95
CA GLY A 40 3.83 12.88 -13.49
C GLY A 40 3.42 13.13 -14.94
N TYR A 41 3.10 14.38 -15.26
CA TYR A 41 2.79 14.83 -16.61
C TYR A 41 3.84 15.84 -17.05
N ASN A 42 4.38 15.64 -18.26
CA ASN A 42 5.35 16.51 -18.87
C ASN A 42 4.67 17.37 -19.96
N PRO A 43 4.49 18.68 -19.74
CA PRO A 43 3.79 19.54 -20.69
C PRO A 43 4.59 19.81 -21.96
N VAL A 44 5.92 19.63 -21.96
CA VAL A 44 6.77 19.89 -23.13
C VAL A 44 6.53 18.85 -24.22
N PHE A 45 6.33 17.60 -23.81
CA PHE A 45 6.12 16.46 -24.71
C PHE A 45 4.66 16.02 -24.79
N ASP A 46 3.76 16.73 -24.11
CA ASP A 46 2.35 16.37 -23.95
C ASP A 46 2.14 14.89 -23.59
N ALA A 47 2.91 14.41 -22.60
CA ALA A 47 2.98 13.00 -22.26
C ALA A 47 3.12 12.77 -20.76
N PHE A 48 2.57 11.65 -20.27
CA PHE A 48 2.86 11.16 -18.93
C PHE A 48 4.22 10.47 -18.94
N ASP A 49 5.13 10.89 -18.07
CA ASP A 49 6.54 10.45 -18.08
C ASP A 49 6.92 9.60 -16.86
N SER A 50 6.06 9.55 -15.84
CA SER A 50 6.35 8.84 -14.60
C SER A 50 5.09 8.44 -13.84
N VAL A 51 5.15 7.26 -13.21
CA VAL A 51 4.23 6.86 -12.15
C VAL A 51 5.05 6.73 -10.89
N LYS A 52 4.81 7.61 -9.92
CA LYS A 52 5.41 7.52 -8.58
C LYS A 52 4.54 6.64 -7.69
N CYS A 53 5.18 5.88 -6.81
CA CYS A 53 4.46 5.13 -5.80
C CYS A 53 5.07 5.27 -4.40
N VAL A 54 4.23 5.22 -3.36
CA VAL A 54 4.64 5.34 -1.96
C VAL A 54 3.89 4.30 -1.12
N CYS A 55 4.56 3.70 -0.14
CA CYS A 55 3.88 2.80 0.82
C CYS A 55 2.86 3.59 1.66
N PRO A 56 1.57 3.19 1.71
CA PRO A 56 0.54 3.91 2.45
C PRO A 56 0.81 3.99 3.96
N ILE A 57 1.37 2.92 4.53
CA ILE A 57 1.71 2.86 5.97
C ILE A 57 2.83 3.86 6.30
N CYS A 58 3.90 3.86 5.50
CA CYS A 58 5.00 4.81 5.71
C CYS A 58 4.57 6.25 5.45
N LEU A 59 3.68 6.49 4.47
CA LEU A 59 3.14 7.82 4.22
C LEU A 59 2.35 8.33 5.43
N ALA A 60 1.45 7.51 5.98
CA ALA A 60 0.67 7.86 7.18
C ALA A 60 1.57 8.17 8.39
N ALA A 61 2.75 7.56 8.47
CA ALA A 61 3.75 7.81 9.50
C ALA A 61 4.70 9.00 9.20
N ASN A 62 4.44 9.81 8.17
CA ASN A 62 5.33 10.89 7.69
C ASN A 62 6.76 10.42 7.37
N ARG A 63 6.89 9.16 6.92
CA ARG A 63 8.14 8.52 6.48
C ARG A 63 8.04 7.98 5.05
N GLY A 64 7.07 8.46 4.28
CA GLY A 64 6.82 8.04 2.92
C GLY A 64 8.05 8.28 2.04
N LYS A 65 8.54 7.22 1.41
CA LYS A 65 9.60 7.29 0.39
C LYS A 65 9.03 6.82 -0.93
N GLU A 66 9.52 7.40 -2.00
CA GLU A 66 9.19 6.99 -3.36
C GLU A 66 9.81 5.60 -3.64
N LEU A 67 9.01 4.69 -4.19
CA LEU A 67 9.35 3.26 -4.35
C LEU A 67 9.32 2.79 -5.82
N SER A 68 8.95 3.66 -6.76
CA SER A 68 8.68 3.32 -8.17
C SER A 68 9.86 2.68 -8.85
N LEU A 69 11.06 3.21 -8.58
CA LEU A 69 12.33 2.71 -9.12
C LEU A 69 12.69 1.28 -8.66
N TYR A 70 11.96 0.75 -7.67
CA TYR A 70 12.24 -0.54 -7.05
C TYR A 70 11.12 -1.56 -7.24
N CYS A 71 10.07 -1.26 -8.02
CA CYS A 71 8.88 -2.12 -8.15
C CYS A 71 9.18 -3.56 -8.59
N ASP A 72 10.26 -3.79 -9.35
CA ASP A 72 10.68 -5.12 -9.78
C ASP A 72 11.72 -5.78 -8.87
N LYS A 73 12.22 -5.04 -7.87
CA LYS A 73 13.28 -5.48 -6.95
C LYS A 73 12.75 -5.80 -5.56
N ILE A 74 11.60 -5.24 -5.18
CA ILE A 74 11.04 -5.40 -3.83
C ILE A 74 9.61 -5.95 -3.90
N THR A 75 9.32 -6.94 -3.06
CA THR A 75 7.95 -7.41 -2.78
C THR A 75 7.39 -6.79 -1.51
N GLN A 76 8.26 -6.23 -0.66
CA GLN A 76 7.95 -5.63 0.62
C GLN A 76 8.45 -4.19 0.70
N CYS A 77 7.78 -3.37 1.50
CA CYS A 77 8.25 -2.03 1.80
C CYS A 77 9.56 -2.10 2.60
N PRO A 78 10.67 -1.51 2.13
CA PRO A 78 11.95 -1.55 2.84
C PRO A 78 11.95 -0.79 4.16
N CYS A 79 10.94 0.06 4.41
CA CYS A 79 10.85 0.86 5.62
C CYS A 79 10.02 0.20 6.72
N CYS A 80 8.94 -0.53 6.38
CA CYS A 80 8.04 -1.11 7.38
C CYS A 80 7.79 -2.62 7.20
N GLY A 81 8.37 -3.26 6.18
CA GLY A 81 8.26 -4.70 5.93
C GLY A 81 6.91 -5.17 5.37
N ILE A 82 5.90 -4.31 5.25
CA ILE A 82 4.59 -4.72 4.71
C ILE A 82 4.72 -5.18 3.25
N ASN A 83 4.03 -6.25 2.87
CA ASN A 83 3.99 -6.69 1.48
C ASN A 83 3.25 -5.67 0.62
N LEU A 84 3.78 -5.41 -0.57
CA LEU A 84 3.24 -4.45 -1.52
C LEU A 84 2.58 -5.17 -2.69
N ASP A 85 1.37 -4.76 -3.04
CA ASP A 85 0.69 -5.19 -4.26
C ASP A 85 1.02 -4.26 -5.42
N TRP A 86 1.84 -4.74 -6.34
CA TRP A 86 2.31 -3.98 -7.51
C TRP A 86 1.38 -4.05 -8.71
N THR A 87 0.27 -4.79 -8.64
CA THR A 87 -0.60 -5.07 -9.79
C THR A 87 -1.10 -3.78 -10.43
N GLU A 88 -1.68 -2.88 -9.63
CA GLU A 88 -2.25 -1.63 -10.11
C GLU A 88 -1.18 -0.68 -10.66
N TYR A 89 0.00 -0.64 -10.04
CA TYR A 89 1.14 0.14 -10.54
C TYR A 89 1.55 -0.31 -11.94
N LYS A 90 1.73 -1.63 -12.13
CA LYS A 90 2.16 -2.21 -13.42
C LYS A 90 1.12 -2.00 -14.51
N GLU A 91 -0.17 -2.16 -14.19
CA GLU A 91 -1.26 -1.85 -15.13
C GLU A 91 -1.26 -0.38 -15.54
N LYS A 92 -0.99 0.53 -14.59
CA LYS A 92 -0.99 1.96 -14.86
C LYS A 92 0.19 2.40 -15.72
N CYS A 93 1.40 1.89 -15.47
CA CYS A 93 2.57 2.12 -16.32
C CYS A 93 2.29 1.65 -17.76
N LYS A 94 1.75 0.43 -17.92
CA LYS A 94 1.38 -0.11 -19.23
C LYS A 94 0.35 0.75 -19.98
N LYS A 95 -0.68 1.26 -19.29
CA LYS A 95 -1.71 2.14 -19.89
C LYS A 95 -1.13 3.48 -20.34
N LEU A 96 -0.12 3.98 -19.64
CA LEU A 96 0.53 5.26 -19.93
C LEU A 96 1.70 5.14 -20.92
N GLY A 97 2.09 3.92 -21.29
CA GLY A 97 3.24 3.69 -22.18
C GLY A 97 4.60 3.98 -21.53
N ILE A 98 4.66 3.88 -20.19
CA ILE A 98 5.86 4.07 -19.36
C ILE A 98 6.47 2.72 -18.99
#